data_AF-A0A946YSA1-F1
#
_entry.id   AF-A0A946YSA1-F1
#
_cell.length_a   1.000
_cell.length_b   1.000
_cell.length_c   1.000
_cell.angle_alpha   90.00
_cell.angle_beta   90.00
_cell.angle_gamma   90.00
#
_symmetry.space_group_name_H-M   'P 1'
#
loop_
_entity.id
_entity.type
_entity.pdbx_description
1 polymer ?
#
loop_
_entity_poly.entity_id
_entity_poly.type
_entity_poly.pdbx_seq_one_letter_code
_entity_poly.pdbx_strand_id
1 'polypeptide(L)'
;MPSDQLPPDNQEQAVDDSCTPTSNKVVQLNTPDASHRKPRDTQACSSELPAKDNVVNLFTGASVEDEQSARIVRIFGETNGARMLYATLDQPERLVAVPILCWALLEDGTVSGMVPWLDEVLPCYEIEQKYSISWEGYYCGIAEDFFFDPPAEIVAQLSIAARFNGKLLRAQQTEGAVAVADTDDWHIVQEIPDPIGTHALLLNEQSDAMVLTSVISWTLDDYGRMHGMLADDTNIEKLPVLPGDNCLFCAEEDTDFRCFFQRDIAEQIRLQNPETMQAIEQLFGN
;
A
#
# COMPACT_ATOMS: atom_id res chain seq x y z
N MET A 1 -47.20 -19.32 -43.10
CA MET A 1 -46.86 -19.96 -44.40
C MET A 1 -46.51 -18.85 -45.37
N PRO A 2 -45.30 -18.83 -45.97
CA PRO A 2 -44.14 -19.73 -45.81
C PRO A 2 -43.15 -19.16 -44.77
N SER A 3 -42.48 -19.91 -43.89
CA SER A 3 -41.66 -21.14 -44.00
C SER A 3 -40.29 -20.91 -44.63
N ASP A 4 -39.26 -21.05 -43.79
CA ASP A 4 -37.93 -21.65 -44.02
C ASP A 4 -36.79 -20.80 -43.45
N GLN A 5 -35.77 -21.31 -42.75
CA GLN A 5 -35.51 -22.56 -42.02
C GLN A 5 -34.13 -22.32 -41.38
N LEU A 6 -34.00 -22.54 -40.08
CA LEU A 6 -32.70 -22.70 -39.41
C LEU A 6 -32.13 -24.10 -39.72
N PRO A 7 -30.80 -24.25 -39.80
CA PRO A 7 -30.18 -25.52 -39.40
C PRO A 7 -28.92 -25.29 -38.52
N PRO A 8 -28.30 -26.32 -37.91
CA PRO A 8 -28.61 -26.72 -36.54
C PRO A 8 -27.38 -26.81 -35.62
N ASP A 9 -27.66 -27.04 -34.33
CA ASP A 9 -26.74 -27.60 -33.32
C ASP A 9 -26.01 -28.84 -33.83
N ASN A 10 -24.73 -28.97 -33.47
CA ASN A 10 -24.04 -30.25 -33.45
C ASN A 10 -23.53 -30.54 -32.04
N GLN A 11 -24.03 -31.67 -31.56
CA GLN A 11 -23.84 -32.26 -30.24
C GLN A 11 -22.41 -32.77 -30.01
N GLU A 12 -22.11 -32.84 -28.72
CA GLU A 12 -21.09 -33.66 -28.06
C GLU A 12 -20.78 -35.00 -28.74
N GLN A 13 -19.49 -35.31 -28.81
CA GLN A 13 -19.00 -36.67 -28.70
C GLN A 13 -17.90 -36.73 -27.66
N ALA A 14 -18.26 -37.32 -26.52
CA ALA A 14 -17.35 -37.91 -25.56
C ALA A 14 -16.60 -39.08 -26.21
N VAL A 15 -15.29 -39.11 -26.04
CA VAL A 15 -14.49 -40.33 -26.18
C VAL A 15 -13.78 -40.51 -24.84
N ASP A 16 -14.31 -41.44 -24.07
CA ASP A 16 -13.71 -42.05 -22.90
C ASP A 16 -12.77 -43.14 -23.43
N ASP A 17 -11.48 -43.07 -23.09
CA ASP A 17 -10.61 -44.24 -23.17
C ASP A 17 -9.55 -44.15 -22.07
N SER A 18 -9.88 -44.87 -21.00
CA SER A 18 -9.06 -45.13 -19.84
C SER A 18 -7.76 -45.86 -20.21
N CYS A 19 -6.61 -45.32 -19.80
CA CYS A 19 -5.38 -46.09 -19.68
C CYS A 19 -4.54 -45.57 -18.51
N THR A 20 -4.49 -46.35 -17.42
CA THR A 20 -3.46 -46.28 -16.36
C THR A 20 -3.02 -47.71 -16.06
N PRO A 21 -1.93 -47.95 -15.31
CA PRO A 21 -0.72 -47.16 -15.09
C PRO A 21 0.54 -48.01 -15.40
N THR A 22 1.68 -47.39 -15.75
CA THR A 22 2.99 -48.08 -15.67
C THR A 22 3.89 -47.38 -14.69
N SER A 23 4.00 -48.01 -13.52
CA SER A 23 4.92 -47.72 -12.43
C SER A 23 6.38 -47.89 -12.90
N ASN A 24 7.15 -46.81 -12.91
CA ASN A 24 8.59 -46.88 -13.09
C ASN A 24 9.29 -46.98 -11.74
N LYS A 25 10.03 -48.08 -11.62
CA LYS A 25 10.75 -48.56 -10.45
C LYS A 25 11.85 -47.60 -10.02
N VAL A 26 11.81 -47.24 -8.74
CA VAL A 26 12.93 -46.70 -7.96
C VAL A 26 14.00 -47.78 -7.83
N VAL A 27 15.22 -47.50 -8.32
CA VAL A 27 16.41 -48.33 -8.07
C VAL A 27 17.13 -47.73 -6.86
N GLN A 28 16.98 -48.38 -5.70
CA GLN A 28 17.83 -48.17 -4.54
C GLN A 28 19.14 -48.95 -4.72
N LEU A 29 20.27 -48.27 -4.59
CA LEU A 29 21.59 -48.87 -4.41
C LEU A 29 21.99 -48.72 -2.95
N ASN A 30 21.99 -49.85 -2.23
CA ASN A 30 22.56 -49.97 -0.89
C ASN A 30 24.09 -50.06 -0.98
N THR A 31 24.78 -49.23 -0.19
CA THR A 31 26.19 -49.44 0.18
C THR A 31 26.27 -49.87 1.65
N PRO A 32 27.14 -50.84 2.02
CA PRO A 32 27.28 -51.27 3.39
C PRO A 32 28.31 -50.46 4.19
N ASP A 33 28.18 -50.67 5.49
CA ASP A 33 28.58 -49.88 6.65
C ASP A 33 30.04 -50.05 7.11
N ALA A 34 30.45 -49.09 7.94
CA ALA A 34 31.39 -49.12 9.05
C ALA A 34 32.90 -49.38 8.81
N SER A 35 33.70 -48.35 9.12
CA SER A 35 34.84 -48.57 10.02
C SER A 35 35.07 -47.39 10.97
N HIS A 36 35.15 -47.73 12.25
CA HIS A 36 35.41 -46.87 13.39
C HIS A 36 36.76 -46.15 13.33
N ARG A 37 36.77 -44.83 13.57
CA ARG A 37 37.81 -44.14 14.38
C ARG A 37 37.16 -43.01 15.20
N LYS A 38 37.34 -43.07 16.53
CA LYS A 38 36.96 -42.04 17.51
C LYS A 38 38.01 -40.88 17.54
N PRO A 39 37.65 -39.71 18.12
CA PRO A 39 38.02 -38.40 17.58
C PRO A 39 39.31 -37.83 18.18
N ARG A 40 39.88 -36.84 17.48
CA ARG A 40 40.88 -35.91 18.02
C ARG A 40 40.27 -34.52 17.99
N ASP A 41 40.30 -33.88 19.15
CA ASP A 41 39.84 -32.51 19.37
C ASP A 41 40.42 -31.57 18.31
N THR A 42 39.54 -30.94 17.54
CA THR A 42 39.87 -29.76 16.76
C THR A 42 38.77 -28.76 16.99
N GLN A 43 39.10 -27.76 17.79
CA GLN A 43 38.32 -26.57 18.07
C GLN A 43 38.02 -25.87 16.74
N ALA A 44 36.80 -26.06 16.22
CA ALA A 44 36.31 -25.32 15.07
C ALA A 44 35.91 -23.93 15.55
N CYS A 45 36.72 -22.95 15.20
CA CYS A 45 36.39 -21.53 15.24
C CYS A 45 35.24 -21.31 14.26
N SER A 46 34.00 -21.36 14.73
CA SER A 46 32.84 -20.86 14.02
C SER A 46 32.96 -19.33 13.97
N SER A 47 33.56 -18.82 12.90
CA SER A 47 33.36 -17.45 12.49
C SER A 47 31.92 -17.34 11.98
N GLU A 48 30.98 -17.15 12.92
CA GLU A 48 29.68 -16.58 12.59
C GLU A 48 29.98 -15.20 12.01
N LEU A 49 29.63 -15.01 10.72
CA LEU A 49 29.50 -13.68 10.17
C LEU A 49 28.46 -12.96 11.04
N PRO A 50 28.74 -11.78 11.59
CA PRO A 50 27.77 -11.10 12.43
C PRO A 50 26.51 -10.85 11.59
N ALA A 51 25.38 -11.34 12.07
CA ALA A 51 24.06 -10.99 11.56
C ALA A 51 23.96 -9.46 11.51
N LYS A 52 23.37 -8.94 10.43
CA LYS A 52 23.32 -7.52 10.10
C LYS A 52 22.26 -6.76 10.90
N ASP A 53 21.80 -7.31 12.03
CA ASP A 53 20.49 -7.02 12.61
C ASP A 53 20.55 -5.95 13.72
N ASN A 54 21.53 -5.04 13.72
CA ASN A 54 21.73 -4.08 14.82
C ASN A 54 22.00 -2.65 14.34
N VAL A 55 21.60 -2.31 13.13
CA VAL A 55 21.69 -0.92 12.65
C VAL A 55 20.36 -0.25 12.94
N VAL A 56 20.38 0.72 13.85
CA VAL A 56 19.25 1.61 14.11
C VAL A 56 19.54 2.95 13.45
N ASN A 57 18.53 3.53 12.82
CA ASN A 57 18.63 4.88 12.31
C ASN A 57 18.71 5.85 13.49
N LEU A 58 19.82 6.57 13.59
CA LEU A 58 20.15 7.40 14.75
C LEU A 58 19.15 8.56 14.96
N PHE A 59 18.39 8.92 13.92
CA PHE A 59 17.44 10.04 13.95
C PHE A 59 16.00 9.59 14.21
N THR A 60 15.61 8.42 13.73
CA THR A 60 14.25 7.88 13.89
C THR A 60 14.14 6.89 15.07
N GLY A 61 15.27 6.31 15.50
CA GLY A 61 15.33 5.28 16.54
C GLY A 61 14.79 3.92 16.09
N ALA A 62 14.27 3.80 14.87
CA ALA A 62 13.81 2.55 14.29
C ALA A 62 14.99 1.68 13.82
N SER A 63 14.83 0.35 13.85
CA SER A 63 15.82 -0.51 13.20
C SER A 63 15.74 -0.31 11.69
N VAL A 64 16.88 -0.42 11.00
CA VAL A 64 16.92 -0.35 9.53
C VAL A 64 16.05 -1.46 8.91
N GLU A 65 15.84 -2.57 9.61
CA GLU A 65 14.95 -3.64 9.18
C GLU A 65 13.47 -3.24 9.29
N ASP A 66 13.07 -2.52 10.36
CA ASP A 66 11.71 -1.99 10.52
C ASP A 66 11.42 -0.96 9.41
N GLU A 67 12.33 -0.02 9.17
CA GLU A 67 12.20 0.98 8.09
C GLU A 67 12.15 0.34 6.70
N GLN A 68 12.86 -0.78 6.50
CA GLN A 68 12.89 -1.51 5.24
C GLN A 68 11.64 -2.38 5.05
N SER A 69 11.02 -2.89 6.13
CA SER A 69 9.78 -3.67 6.08
C SER A 69 8.53 -2.83 5.74
N ALA A 70 8.48 -1.57 6.19
CA ALA A 70 7.38 -0.65 5.89
C ALA A 70 7.41 -0.08 4.46
N ARG A 71 8.49 -0.33 3.70
CA ARG A 71 8.65 0.22 2.35
C ARG A 71 7.63 -0.36 1.38
N ILE A 72 6.87 0.52 0.73
CA ILE A 72 5.84 0.12 -0.23
C ILE A 72 6.48 -0.19 -1.59
N VAL A 73 6.17 -1.37 -2.13
CA VAL A 73 6.65 -1.83 -3.44
C VAL A 73 5.64 -1.54 -4.55
N ARG A 74 4.35 -1.69 -4.23
CA ARG A 74 3.27 -1.55 -5.21
C ARG A 74 1.97 -1.21 -4.50
N ILE A 75 1.16 -0.36 -5.13
CA ILE A 75 -0.18 -0.04 -4.65
C ILE A 75 -1.26 -0.41 -5.66
N PHE A 76 -2.48 -0.57 -5.17
CA PHE A 76 -3.69 -0.72 -5.96
C PHE A 76 -4.82 0.03 -5.28
N GLY A 77 -5.39 1.03 -5.95
CA GLY A 77 -6.47 1.85 -5.40
C GLY A 77 -7.65 0.98 -4.93
N GLU A 78 -8.26 1.36 -3.82
CA GLU A 78 -9.43 0.67 -3.29
C GLU A 78 -10.62 0.87 -4.24
N THR A 79 -11.37 -0.20 -4.55
CA THR A 79 -12.49 -0.17 -5.51
C THR A 79 -13.81 -0.73 -5.00
N ASN A 80 -13.81 -1.36 -3.82
CA ASN A 80 -14.93 -2.11 -3.28
C ASN A 80 -15.55 -1.45 -2.03
N GLY A 81 -15.08 -0.27 -1.65
CA GLY A 81 -15.52 0.45 -0.46
C GLY A 81 -15.04 -0.17 0.85
N ALA A 82 -13.91 -0.89 0.84
CA ALA A 82 -13.31 -1.43 2.05
C ALA A 82 -12.88 -0.31 3.02
N ARG A 83 -13.08 -0.56 4.31
CA ARG A 83 -12.78 0.36 5.40
C ARG A 83 -11.95 -0.34 6.46
N MET A 84 -11.01 0.37 7.06
CA MET A 84 -10.40 -0.02 8.32
C MET A 84 -11.38 0.21 9.46
N LEU A 85 -11.47 -0.74 10.39
CA LEU A 85 -12.15 -0.56 11.66
C LEU A 85 -11.12 -0.32 12.77
N TYR A 86 -11.41 0.66 13.62
CA TYR A 86 -10.64 0.87 14.83
C TYR A 86 -11.53 1.29 16.00
N ALA A 87 -11.04 1.08 17.21
CA ALA A 87 -11.63 1.64 18.42
C ALA A 87 -10.65 2.61 19.08
N THR A 88 -11.17 3.60 19.79
CA THR A 88 -10.34 4.41 20.69
C THR A 88 -10.22 3.70 22.04
N LEU A 89 -9.07 3.81 22.71
CA LEU A 89 -8.87 3.14 24.00
C LEU A 89 -9.89 3.58 25.07
N ASP A 90 -10.42 4.79 24.95
CA ASP A 90 -11.42 5.35 25.86
C ASP A 90 -12.83 4.81 25.60
N GLN A 91 -13.11 4.36 24.37
CA GLN A 91 -14.42 3.87 23.92
C GLN A 91 -14.25 2.58 23.09
N PRO A 92 -13.78 1.47 23.69
CA PRO A 92 -13.47 0.23 22.97
C PRO A 92 -14.69 -0.41 22.29
N GLU A 93 -15.89 -0.18 22.83
CA GLU A 93 -17.15 -0.70 22.29
C GLU A 93 -17.65 0.07 21.05
N ARG A 94 -17.01 1.20 20.71
CA ARG A 94 -17.41 2.05 19.59
C ARG A 94 -16.40 1.93 18.45
N LEU A 95 -16.75 1.12 17.47
CA LEU A 95 -15.99 1.01 16.23
C LEU A 95 -16.20 2.23 15.35
N VAL A 96 -15.10 2.76 14.82
CA VAL A 96 -15.06 3.80 13.81
C VAL A 96 -14.52 3.20 12.53
N ALA A 97 -15.19 3.49 11.41
CA ALA A 97 -14.84 2.96 10.10
C ALA A 97 -14.23 4.06 9.22
N VAL A 98 -13.02 3.82 8.72
CA VAL A 98 -12.20 4.75 7.93
C VAL A 98 -11.97 4.15 6.55
N PRO A 99 -12.37 4.79 5.44
CA PRO A 99 -12.08 4.33 4.09
C PRO A 99 -10.61 3.98 3.91
N ILE A 100 -10.35 2.83 3.30
CA ILE A 100 -9.02 2.45 2.81
C ILE A 100 -8.78 3.23 1.53
N LEU A 101 -7.62 3.88 1.43
CA LEU A 101 -7.18 4.58 0.22
C LEU A 101 -6.80 3.58 -0.86
N CYS A 102 -5.92 2.65 -0.51
CA CYS A 102 -5.40 1.65 -1.44
C CYS A 102 -4.91 0.44 -0.66
N TRP A 103 -4.63 -0.63 -1.38
CA TRP A 103 -3.93 -1.80 -0.90
C TRP A 103 -2.47 -1.73 -1.34
N ALA A 104 -1.55 -1.96 -0.42
CA ALA A 104 -0.11 -1.93 -0.68
C ALA A 104 0.51 -3.31 -0.50
N LEU A 105 1.44 -3.65 -1.37
CA LEU A 105 2.43 -4.71 -1.17
C LEU A 105 3.69 -4.07 -0.59
N LEU A 106 4.11 -4.54 0.57
CA LEU A 106 5.31 -4.09 1.28
C LEU A 106 6.53 -4.93 0.87
N GLU A 107 7.73 -4.45 1.20
CA GLU A 107 9.00 -5.09 0.83
C GLU A 107 9.20 -6.45 1.51
N ASP A 108 8.61 -6.67 2.68
CA ASP A 108 8.57 -7.96 3.37
C ASP A 108 7.62 -8.99 2.71
N GLY A 109 6.83 -8.56 1.71
CA GLY A 109 5.85 -9.38 1.00
C GLY A 109 4.44 -9.35 1.61
N THR A 110 4.25 -8.64 2.72
CA THR A 110 2.95 -8.43 3.35
C THR A 110 2.09 -7.52 2.49
N VAL A 111 0.78 -7.77 2.48
CA VAL A 111 -0.20 -6.86 1.87
C VAL A 111 -1.03 -6.23 2.98
N SER A 112 -1.25 -4.92 2.92
CA SER A 112 -2.08 -4.21 3.90
C SER A 112 -2.94 -3.15 3.21
N GLY A 113 -4.11 -2.88 3.80
CA GLY A 113 -4.82 -1.65 3.53
C GLY A 113 -4.00 -0.45 4.02
N MET A 114 -4.06 0.64 3.26
CA MET A 114 -3.39 1.91 3.55
C MET A 114 -4.44 2.99 3.80
N VAL A 115 -4.20 3.84 4.79
CA VAL A 115 -5.07 4.99 5.09
C VAL A 115 -4.24 6.26 5.29
N PRO A 116 -4.70 7.41 4.75
CA PRO A 116 -4.17 8.71 5.15
C PRO A 116 -4.57 8.96 6.61
N TRP A 117 -3.58 9.14 7.46
CA TRP A 117 -3.76 9.37 8.87
C TRP A 117 -2.86 10.50 9.33
N LEU A 118 -3.48 11.63 9.70
CA LEU A 118 -2.75 12.88 9.96
C LEU A 118 -1.89 13.25 8.73
N ASP A 119 -0.59 13.42 8.90
CA ASP A 119 0.36 13.90 7.89
C ASP A 119 1.01 12.79 7.05
N GLU A 120 0.66 11.53 7.27
CA GLU A 120 1.25 10.39 6.55
C GLU A 120 0.21 9.36 6.08
N VAL A 121 0.64 8.45 5.19
CA VAL A 121 -0.15 7.29 4.76
C VAL A 121 0.44 6.04 5.38
N LEU A 122 -0.36 5.32 6.16
CA LEU A 122 0.10 4.19 6.97
C LEU A 122 -0.60 2.88 6.63
N PRO A 123 0.09 1.74 6.76
CA PRO A 123 -0.56 0.45 6.86
C PRO A 123 -1.50 0.42 8.07
N CYS A 124 -2.71 -0.12 7.90
CA CYS A 124 -3.72 -0.12 8.95
C CYS A 124 -3.26 -0.72 10.29
N TYR A 125 -2.42 -1.76 10.25
CA TYR A 125 -1.92 -2.43 11.45
C TYR A 125 -0.85 -1.63 12.22
N GLU A 126 -0.22 -0.62 11.60
CA GLU A 126 0.79 0.20 12.27
C GLU A 126 0.17 1.34 13.08
N ILE A 127 -1.08 1.71 12.79
CA ILE A 127 -1.71 2.88 13.41
C ILE A 127 -1.92 2.67 14.91
N GLU A 128 -2.29 1.45 15.33
CA GLU A 128 -2.38 1.11 16.76
C GLU A 128 -1.02 1.15 17.49
N GLN A 129 0.08 1.05 16.76
CA GLN A 129 1.43 1.13 17.35
C GLN A 129 1.85 2.58 17.56
N LYS A 130 1.43 3.48 16.65
CA LYS A 130 1.75 4.91 16.72
C LYS A 130 0.76 5.73 17.54
N TYR A 131 -0.50 5.32 17.61
CA TYR A 131 -1.59 6.10 18.19
C TYR A 131 -2.36 5.31 19.25
N SER A 132 -3.07 6.02 20.14
CA SER A 132 -3.90 5.42 21.21
C SER A 132 -5.23 4.85 20.67
N ILE A 133 -5.14 3.94 19.72
CA ILE A 133 -6.26 3.23 19.12
C ILE A 133 -5.99 1.72 19.09
N SER A 134 -7.05 0.94 18.87
CA SER A 134 -6.99 -0.52 18.64
C SER A 134 -7.42 -0.77 17.20
N TRP A 135 -6.60 -1.46 16.40
CA TRP A 135 -7.00 -1.88 15.06
C TRP A 135 -7.85 -3.14 15.16
N GLU A 136 -9.03 -3.10 14.56
CA GLU A 136 -10.04 -4.15 14.73
C GLU A 136 -10.30 -4.92 13.43
N GLY A 137 -9.52 -4.71 12.37
CA GLY A 137 -9.71 -5.38 11.09
C GLY A 137 -10.28 -4.49 9.99
N TYR A 138 -10.90 -5.13 9.01
CA TYR A 138 -11.49 -4.50 7.83
C TYR A 138 -12.98 -4.81 7.72
N TYR A 139 -13.70 -3.88 7.11
CA TYR A 139 -15.11 -4.02 6.80
C TYR A 139 -15.41 -3.61 5.36
N CYS A 140 -16.12 -4.45 4.63
CA CYS A 140 -16.62 -4.13 3.30
C CYS A 140 -18.14 -3.96 3.35
N GLY A 141 -18.63 -2.74 3.16
CA GLY A 141 -20.07 -2.44 3.22
C GLY A 141 -20.88 -3.10 2.10
N ILE A 142 -20.27 -3.37 0.95
CA ILE A 142 -20.96 -4.02 -0.18
C ILE A 142 -21.15 -5.53 0.07
N ALA A 143 -20.14 -6.17 0.67
CA ALA A 143 -20.19 -7.59 1.04
C ALA A 143 -20.89 -7.82 2.39
N GLU A 144 -21.11 -6.76 3.16
CA GLU A 144 -21.54 -6.80 4.57
C GLU A 144 -20.67 -7.75 5.41
N ASP A 145 -19.37 -7.75 5.13
CA ASP A 145 -18.43 -8.74 5.66
C ASP A 145 -17.26 -8.08 6.39
N PHE A 146 -16.75 -8.83 7.37
CA PHE A 146 -15.68 -8.45 8.25
C PHE A 146 -14.52 -9.44 8.12
N PHE A 147 -13.31 -8.90 7.95
CA PHE A 147 -12.13 -9.71 7.64
C PHE A 147 -10.87 -9.06 8.18
N PHE A 148 -9.83 -9.87 8.39
CA PHE A 148 -8.52 -9.41 8.89
C PHE A 148 -7.43 -9.47 7.82
N ASP A 149 -7.53 -10.45 6.93
CA ASP A 149 -6.57 -10.64 5.85
C ASP A 149 -7.01 -9.88 4.59
N PRO A 150 -6.10 -9.27 3.83
CA PRO A 150 -6.42 -8.66 2.55
C PRO A 150 -7.14 -9.65 1.61
N PRO A 151 -8.10 -9.19 0.79
CA PRO A 151 -8.78 -10.08 -0.16
C PRO A 151 -7.80 -10.78 -1.11
N ALA A 152 -8.02 -12.07 -1.37
CA ALA A 152 -7.09 -12.91 -2.14
C ALA A 152 -6.84 -12.37 -3.56
N GLU A 153 -7.87 -11.78 -4.18
CA GLU A 153 -7.76 -11.15 -5.50
C GLU A 153 -6.82 -9.93 -5.50
N ILE A 154 -6.83 -9.14 -4.42
CA ILE A 154 -5.94 -7.98 -4.24
C ILE A 154 -4.50 -8.45 -4.11
N VAL A 155 -4.26 -9.45 -3.26
CA VAL A 155 -2.93 -10.05 -3.06
C VAL A 155 -2.37 -10.58 -4.38
N ALA A 156 -3.18 -11.32 -5.14
CA ALA A 156 -2.80 -11.87 -6.43
C ALA A 156 -2.45 -10.75 -7.44
N GLN A 157 -3.28 -9.71 -7.51
CA GLN A 157 -3.10 -8.60 -8.43
C GLN A 157 -1.81 -7.82 -8.15
N LEU A 158 -1.59 -7.44 -6.88
CA LEU A 158 -0.37 -6.75 -6.46
C LEU A 158 0.88 -7.58 -6.73
N SER A 159 0.83 -8.88 -6.41
CA SER A 159 1.94 -9.82 -6.63
C SER A 159 2.32 -9.94 -8.11
N ILE A 160 1.33 -10.01 -9.01
CA ILE A 160 1.56 -10.08 -10.45
C ILE A 160 2.08 -8.74 -10.97
N ALA A 161 1.49 -7.62 -10.55
CA ALA A 161 1.89 -6.28 -10.98
C ALA A 161 3.33 -5.96 -10.57
N ALA A 162 3.74 -6.28 -9.35
CA ALA A 162 5.10 -6.07 -8.86
C ALA A 162 6.14 -6.82 -9.73
N ARG A 163 5.85 -8.07 -10.10
CA ARG A 163 6.72 -8.88 -10.98
C ARG A 163 6.84 -8.31 -12.40
N PHE A 164 5.76 -7.73 -12.92
CA PHE A 164 5.77 -7.11 -14.23
C PHE A 164 6.55 -5.79 -14.21
N ASN A 165 6.29 -4.93 -13.22
CA ASN A 165 6.94 -3.62 -13.14
C ASN A 165 8.46 -3.74 -12.89
N GLY A 166 8.90 -4.71 -12.09
CA GLY A 166 10.32 -4.99 -11.93
C GLY A 166 11.04 -5.32 -13.25
N LYS A 167 10.33 -5.82 -14.27
CA LYS A 167 10.88 -5.99 -15.63
C LYS A 167 10.92 -4.67 -16.41
N LEU A 168 9.87 -3.84 -16.27
CA LEU A 168 9.77 -2.54 -16.93
C LEU A 168 10.87 -1.59 -16.44
N LEU A 169 11.03 -1.45 -15.12
CA LEU A 169 12.05 -0.62 -14.50
C LEU A 169 13.47 -1.05 -14.91
N ARG A 170 13.74 -2.37 -14.95
CA ARG A 170 15.03 -2.91 -15.43
C ARG A 170 15.28 -2.62 -16.91
N ALA A 171 14.24 -2.62 -17.74
CA ALA A 171 14.37 -2.27 -19.14
C ALA A 171 14.66 -0.77 -19.33
N GLN A 172 13.99 0.10 -18.57
CA GLN A 172 14.22 1.56 -18.59
C GLN A 172 15.62 1.95 -18.10
N GLN A 173 16.16 1.25 -17.10
CA GLN A 173 17.55 1.42 -16.65
C GLN A 173 18.60 1.02 -17.71
N THR A 174 18.22 0.17 -18.67
CA THR A 174 19.12 -0.31 -19.73
C THR A 174 19.14 0.62 -20.95
N GLU A 175 18.06 1.38 -21.18
CA GLU A 175 17.89 2.31 -22.30
C GLU A 175 18.06 3.78 -21.85
N GLY A 176 19.24 4.11 -21.29
CA GLY A 176 19.74 5.48 -21.24
C GLY A 176 18.83 6.51 -20.56
N ALA A 177 18.51 6.30 -19.28
CA ALA A 177 17.94 7.36 -18.44
C ALA A 177 18.90 8.56 -18.42
N VAL A 178 18.51 9.63 -19.13
CA VAL A 178 19.10 10.95 -18.97
C VAL A 178 18.68 11.40 -17.57
N ALA A 179 19.57 11.19 -16.60
CA ALA A 179 19.43 11.78 -15.28
C ALA A 179 19.41 13.31 -15.47
N VAL A 180 18.24 13.90 -15.27
CA VAL A 180 18.15 15.33 -14.98
C VAL A 180 18.67 15.47 -13.56
N ALA A 181 19.98 15.61 -13.44
CA ALA A 181 20.64 15.95 -12.19
C ALA A 181 20.36 17.43 -11.91
N ASP A 182 19.62 17.76 -10.84
CA ASP A 182 20.08 18.70 -9.78
C ASP A 182 19.06 18.95 -8.63
N THR A 183 18.34 17.91 -8.18
CA THR A 183 17.39 18.03 -7.06
C THR A 183 17.39 16.72 -6.28
N ASP A 184 17.13 16.77 -4.96
CA ASP A 184 16.82 15.60 -4.11
C ASP A 184 15.47 14.97 -4.55
N ASP A 185 15.30 14.76 -5.85
CA ASP A 185 14.07 14.34 -6.49
C ASP A 185 13.97 12.83 -6.39
N TRP A 186 13.04 12.40 -5.55
CA TRP A 186 12.49 11.05 -5.60
C TRP A 186 11.72 10.87 -6.90
N HIS A 187 11.66 9.63 -7.39
CA HIS A 187 11.02 9.33 -8.68
C HIS A 187 9.66 8.68 -8.48
N ILE A 188 8.64 9.18 -9.18
CA ILE A 188 7.30 8.58 -9.19
C ILE A 188 7.36 7.19 -9.85
N VAL A 189 7.12 6.15 -9.06
CA VAL A 189 7.02 4.75 -9.50
C VAL A 189 5.60 4.39 -9.94
N GLN A 190 4.60 4.95 -9.25
CA GLN A 190 3.20 4.73 -9.54
C GLN A 190 2.39 5.94 -9.11
N GLU A 191 1.29 6.20 -9.81
CA GLU A 191 0.28 7.18 -9.39
C GLU A 191 -1.11 6.56 -9.52
N ILE A 192 -1.99 6.85 -8.55
CA ILE A 192 -3.41 6.46 -8.57
C ILE A 192 -4.29 7.68 -8.27
N PRO A 193 -5.51 7.79 -8.83
CA PRO A 193 -6.44 8.82 -8.39
C PRO A 193 -6.85 8.60 -6.93
N ASP A 194 -7.25 9.66 -6.24
CA ASP A 194 -7.83 9.56 -4.89
C ASP A 194 -9.26 8.97 -4.94
N PRO A 195 -9.52 7.78 -4.37
CA PRO A 195 -10.82 7.14 -4.44
C PRO A 195 -11.76 7.53 -3.29
N ILE A 196 -11.25 8.19 -2.23
CA ILE A 196 -11.98 8.42 -0.98
C ILE A 196 -12.35 9.89 -0.71
N GLY A 197 -11.92 10.82 -1.57
CA GLY A 197 -12.19 12.25 -1.45
C GLY A 197 -11.35 12.93 -0.36
N THR A 198 -10.07 12.59 -0.26
CA THR A 198 -9.14 13.15 0.72
C THR A 198 -8.89 14.65 0.48
N HIS A 199 -8.74 15.41 1.55
CA HIS A 199 -8.37 16.82 1.53
C HIS A 199 -7.14 17.06 2.41
N ALA A 200 -6.19 17.84 1.92
CA ALA A 200 -5.09 18.36 2.71
C ALA A 200 -5.52 19.64 3.44
N LEU A 201 -5.15 19.74 4.71
CA LEU A 201 -5.25 20.94 5.53
C LEU A 201 -3.99 21.78 5.34
N LEU A 202 -4.17 22.99 4.81
CA LEU A 202 -3.13 24.01 4.72
C LEU A 202 -3.46 25.11 5.75
N LEU A 203 -2.54 25.39 6.65
CA LEU A 203 -2.67 26.43 7.66
C LEU A 203 -1.66 27.53 7.39
N ASN A 204 -2.14 28.66 6.90
CA ASN A 204 -1.29 29.81 6.68
C ASN A 204 -0.99 30.52 8.00
N GLU A 205 0.24 30.42 8.47
CA GLU A 205 0.66 30.97 9.77
C GLU A 205 0.56 32.50 9.84
N GLN A 206 0.61 33.20 8.71
CA GLN A 206 0.60 34.67 8.67
C GLN A 206 -0.82 35.23 8.78
N SER A 207 -1.80 34.54 8.20
CA SER A 207 -3.21 34.96 8.21
C SER A 207 -4.09 34.17 9.17
N ASP A 208 -3.54 33.15 9.86
CA ASP A 208 -4.29 32.19 10.66
C ASP A 208 -5.47 31.57 9.87
N ALA A 209 -5.26 31.43 8.56
CA ALA A 209 -6.28 31.02 7.62
C ALA A 209 -6.13 29.52 7.36
N MET A 210 -7.22 28.80 7.57
CA MET A 210 -7.33 27.38 7.30
C MET A 210 -7.93 27.17 5.91
N VAL A 211 -7.20 26.45 5.05
CA VAL A 211 -7.62 26.08 3.71
C VAL A 211 -7.65 24.57 3.59
N LEU A 212 -8.74 24.03 3.03
CA LEU A 212 -8.84 22.62 2.69
C LEU A 212 -8.75 22.47 1.18
N THR A 213 -7.74 21.75 0.72
CA THR A 213 -7.47 21.52 -0.69
C THR A 213 -7.66 20.04 -1.00
N SER A 214 -8.43 19.72 -2.04
CA SER A 214 -8.67 18.31 -2.42
C SER A 214 -7.37 17.68 -2.95
N VAL A 215 -7.11 16.44 -2.53
CA VAL A 215 -6.05 15.60 -3.10
C VAL A 215 -6.56 15.02 -4.42
N ILE A 216 -5.82 15.23 -5.51
CA ILE A 216 -6.18 14.76 -6.85
C ILE A 216 -5.75 13.31 -7.06
N SER A 217 -4.53 12.99 -6.62
CA SER A 217 -3.91 11.69 -6.81
C SER A 217 -2.93 11.39 -5.68
N TRP A 218 -2.51 10.13 -5.63
CA TRP A 218 -1.47 9.64 -4.72
C TRP A 218 -0.35 9.05 -5.53
N THR A 219 0.86 9.54 -5.30
CA THR A 219 2.07 9.01 -5.92
C THR A 219 2.78 8.08 -4.94
N LEU A 220 3.36 7.01 -5.48
CA LEU A 220 4.32 6.15 -4.79
C LEU A 220 5.69 6.48 -5.36
N ASP A 221 6.62 6.83 -4.50
CA ASP A 221 8.00 7.10 -4.88
C ASP A 221 8.88 5.85 -4.90
N ASP A 222 10.13 6.00 -5.35
CA ASP A 222 11.12 4.92 -5.40
C ASP A 222 11.71 4.57 -4.02
N TYR A 223 11.49 5.41 -3.01
CA TYR A 223 11.74 5.10 -1.60
C TYR A 223 10.58 4.34 -0.95
N GLY A 224 9.48 4.13 -1.67
CA GLY A 224 8.29 3.42 -1.22
C GLY A 224 7.43 4.20 -0.23
N ARG A 225 7.41 5.53 -0.36
CA ARG A 225 6.53 6.45 0.36
C ARG A 225 5.40 6.91 -0.53
N MET A 226 4.26 7.23 0.10
CA MET A 226 3.12 7.79 -0.62
C MET A 226 2.98 9.29 -0.34
N HIS A 227 2.74 10.05 -1.40
CA HIS A 227 2.57 11.51 -1.34
C HIS A 227 1.21 11.90 -1.91
N GLY A 228 0.53 12.84 -1.25
CA GLY A 228 -0.74 13.38 -1.70
C GLY A 228 -0.52 14.52 -2.69
N MET A 229 -1.04 14.41 -3.91
CA MET A 229 -0.86 15.42 -4.95
C MET A 229 -1.98 16.47 -4.92
N LEU A 230 -1.60 17.74 -4.80
CA LEU A 230 -2.49 18.89 -4.84
C LEU A 230 -2.33 19.64 -6.17
N ALA A 231 -3.37 20.36 -6.61
CA ALA A 231 -3.29 21.19 -7.81
C ALA A 231 -2.84 22.62 -7.46
N ASP A 232 -1.83 23.12 -8.17
CA ASP A 232 -1.47 24.54 -8.17
C ASP A 232 -2.41 25.30 -9.10
N ASP A 233 -3.38 26.01 -8.52
CA ASP A 233 -4.37 26.82 -9.22
C ASP A 233 -3.75 27.84 -10.20
N THR A 234 -2.51 28.27 -9.98
CA THR A 234 -1.82 29.23 -10.86
C THR A 234 -1.25 28.58 -12.12
N ASN A 235 -1.10 27.25 -12.11
CA ASN A 235 -0.50 26.46 -13.17
C ASN A 235 -1.51 25.55 -13.90
N ILE A 236 -2.80 25.63 -13.57
CA ILE A 236 -3.85 24.84 -14.24
C ILE A 236 -4.06 25.35 -15.68
N GLU A 237 -3.71 24.49 -16.65
CA GLU A 237 -3.98 24.76 -18.07
C GLU A 237 -5.37 24.28 -18.52
N LYS A 238 -5.87 23.17 -17.95
CA LYS A 238 -7.07 22.47 -18.41
C LYS A 238 -7.85 21.85 -17.25
N LEU A 239 -9.16 21.71 -17.46
CA LEU A 239 -10.07 21.06 -16.52
C LEU A 239 -10.80 19.88 -17.21
N PRO A 240 -11.11 18.79 -16.48
CA PRO A 240 -10.70 18.53 -15.10
C PRO A 240 -9.19 18.28 -14.98
N VAL A 241 -8.60 18.62 -13.82
CA VAL A 241 -7.23 18.22 -13.49
C VAL A 241 -7.21 16.71 -13.25
N LEU A 242 -6.24 16.02 -13.82
CA LEU A 242 -6.09 14.57 -13.75
C LEU A 242 -4.73 14.17 -13.16
N PRO A 243 -4.62 12.93 -12.63
CA PRO A 243 -3.33 12.38 -12.24
C PRO A 243 -2.30 12.50 -13.36
N GLY A 244 -1.09 12.93 -13.02
CA GLY A 244 0.02 13.17 -13.96
C GLY A 244 0.01 14.52 -14.69
N ASP A 245 -0.95 15.42 -14.41
CA ASP A 245 -0.90 16.78 -14.94
C ASP A 245 0.26 17.59 -14.31
N ASN A 246 0.92 18.44 -15.10
CA ASN A 246 2.09 19.24 -14.64
C ASN A 246 1.76 20.30 -13.58
N CYS A 247 0.48 20.56 -13.32
CA CYS A 247 0.05 21.48 -12.28
C CYS A 247 0.00 20.81 -10.89
N LEU A 248 0.29 19.51 -10.81
CA LEU A 248 0.30 18.77 -9.55
C LEU A 248 1.64 18.93 -8.82
N PHE A 249 1.57 19.09 -7.51
CA PHE A 249 2.71 19.12 -6.59
C PHE A 249 2.37 18.36 -5.30
N CYS A 250 3.37 17.96 -4.53
CA CYS A 250 3.14 17.18 -3.31
C CYS A 250 2.70 18.09 -2.17
N ALA A 251 1.71 17.64 -1.38
CA ALA A 251 1.23 18.40 -0.24
C ALA A 251 2.36 18.78 0.72
N GLU A 252 3.32 17.87 0.91
CA GLU A 252 4.47 18.00 1.79
C GLU A 252 5.50 19.06 1.31
N GLU A 253 5.42 19.49 0.04
CA GLU A 253 6.21 20.61 -0.48
C GLU A 253 5.64 21.97 -0.06
N ASP A 254 4.37 22.03 0.33
CA ASP A 254 3.74 23.24 0.87
C ASP A 254 4.09 23.39 2.35
N THR A 255 4.72 24.52 2.70
CA THR A 255 5.09 24.82 4.10
C THR A 255 3.87 24.99 5.01
N ASP A 256 2.71 25.29 4.44
CA ASP A 256 1.46 25.43 5.17
C ASP A 256 0.77 24.07 5.40
N PHE A 257 1.23 22.97 4.79
CA PHE A 257 0.64 21.64 4.98
C PHE A 257 0.74 21.14 6.42
N ARG A 258 -0.36 20.53 6.92
CA ARG A 258 -0.44 20.01 8.28
C ARG A 258 -0.91 18.57 8.35
N CYS A 259 -1.97 18.20 7.63
CA CYS A 259 -2.49 16.82 7.64
C CYS A 259 -3.52 16.59 6.54
N PHE A 260 -3.91 15.32 6.37
CA PHE A 260 -5.00 14.86 5.54
C PHE A 260 -6.29 14.64 6.35
N PHE A 261 -7.42 14.95 5.74
CA PHE A 261 -8.76 14.65 6.22
C PHE A 261 -9.57 13.92 5.16
N GLN A 262 -10.38 12.99 5.62
CA GLN A 262 -11.37 12.34 4.77
C GLN A 262 -12.50 13.31 4.44
N ARG A 263 -13.16 13.11 3.30
CA ARG A 263 -14.20 13.99 2.78
C ARG A 263 -15.23 14.43 3.82
N ASP A 264 -15.73 13.49 4.61
CA ASP A 264 -16.80 13.77 5.57
C ASP A 264 -16.33 14.70 6.71
N ILE A 265 -15.09 14.53 7.17
CA ILE A 265 -14.48 15.44 8.15
C ILE A 265 -14.15 16.78 7.50
N ALA A 266 -13.56 16.78 6.29
CA ALA A 266 -13.28 18.00 5.55
C ALA A 266 -14.55 18.85 5.32
N GLU A 267 -15.69 18.21 5.04
CA GLU A 267 -16.96 18.90 4.92
C GLU A 267 -17.42 19.51 6.25
N GLN A 268 -17.27 18.80 7.38
CA GLN A 268 -17.59 19.33 8.70
C GLN A 268 -16.74 20.56 9.06
N ILE A 269 -15.45 20.54 8.72
CA ILE A 269 -14.53 21.67 8.90
C ILE A 269 -15.02 22.86 8.07
N ARG A 270 -15.32 22.64 6.78
CA ARG A 270 -15.84 23.67 5.87
C ARG A 270 -17.15 24.28 6.39
N LEU A 271 -17.99 23.48 7.04
CA LEU A 271 -19.25 23.92 7.66
C LEU A 271 -19.05 24.54 9.05
N GLN A 272 -17.80 24.65 9.54
CA GLN A 272 -17.45 25.14 10.87
C GLN A 272 -18.22 24.41 11.98
N ASN A 273 -18.32 23.08 11.88
CA ASN A 273 -18.94 22.28 12.92
C ASN A 273 -18.22 22.51 14.26
N PRO A 274 -18.91 22.92 15.34
CA PRO A 274 -18.25 23.29 16.60
C PRO A 274 -17.41 22.18 17.22
N GLU A 275 -17.86 20.92 17.15
CA GLU A 275 -17.14 19.77 17.72
C GLU A 275 -15.88 19.48 16.91
N THR A 276 -16.00 19.48 15.57
CA THR A 276 -14.85 19.29 14.67
C THR A 276 -13.82 20.40 14.82
N MET A 277 -14.25 21.67 14.90
CA MET A 277 -13.32 22.80 15.07
C MET A 277 -12.61 22.74 16.42
N GLN A 278 -13.32 22.37 17.50
CA GLN A 278 -12.70 22.19 18.81
C GLN A 278 -11.65 21.06 18.80
N ALA A 279 -11.93 19.96 18.09
CA ALA A 279 -10.97 18.86 17.96
C ALA A 279 -9.71 19.29 17.18
N ILE A 280 -9.88 20.07 16.11
CA ILE A 280 -8.76 20.63 15.35
C ILE A 280 -7.94 21.61 16.19
N GLU A 281 -8.60 22.48 16.96
CA GLU A 281 -7.92 23.37 17.90
C GLU A 281 -7.17 22.58 18.96
N GLN A 282 -7.63 21.42 19.41
CA GLN A 282 -6.86 20.56 20.32
C GLN A 282 -5.68 19.87 19.63
N LEU A 283 -5.80 19.60 18.33
CA LEU A 283 -4.76 18.94 17.55
C LEU A 283 -3.61 19.89 17.19
N PHE A 284 -3.91 21.16 16.91
CA PHE A 284 -2.93 22.17 16.47
C PHE A 284 -2.75 23.35 17.43
N GLY A 285 -3.61 23.49 18.43
CA GLY A 285 -3.48 24.49 19.47
C GLY A 285 -2.46 24.04 20.51
N ASN A 286 -1.39 24.82 20.64
CA ASN A 286 -0.42 24.72 21.73
C ASN A 286 -1.06 24.85 23.12
#